data_AF-A0A961Q0K8-F1
#
_entry.id   AF-A0A961Q0K8-F1
#
_cell.length_a   1.000
_cell.length_b   1.000
_cell.length_c   1.000
_cell.angle_alpha   90.00
_cell.angle_beta   90.00
_cell.angle_gamma   90.00
#
_symmetry.space_group_name_H-M   'P 1'
#
loop_
_entity.id
_entity.type
_entity.pdbx_description
1 polymer ?
#
loop_
_entity_poly.entity_id
_entity_poly.type
_entity_poly.pdbx_seq_one_letter_code
_entity_poly.pdbx_strand_id
1 'polypeptide(L)' 'TLSGYTEETAKGDAGPDFDLIRQFRGLSAFVMAEGRLNTPELAAAAIRAGADAVTVGSALTRLELVTGWFADAVRGGR' A
#
# COMPACT_ATOMS: atom_id res chain seq x y z
N THR A 1 -4.63 -4.78 -4.49
CA THR A 1 -5.20 -3.76 -5.40
C THR A 1 -4.70 -3.97 -6.82
N LEU A 2 -5.56 -3.70 -7.81
CA LEU A 2 -5.19 -3.61 -9.22
C LEU A 2 -4.78 -2.20 -9.67
N SER A 3 -4.81 -1.20 -8.76
CA SER A 3 -4.27 0.14 -9.04
C SER A 3 -2.79 0.04 -9.41
N GLY A 4 -2.44 0.51 -10.61
CA GLY A 4 -1.07 0.47 -11.15
C GLY A 4 -0.75 -0.72 -12.05
N TYR A 5 -1.72 -1.57 -12.40
CA TYR A 5 -1.49 -2.78 -13.20
C TYR A 5 -1.72 -2.63 -14.71
N THR A 6 -2.21 -1.46 -15.17
CA THR A 6 -2.36 -1.14 -16.59
C THR A 6 -1.48 0.04 -16.97
N GLU A 7 -1.19 0.22 -18.25
CA GLU A 7 -0.44 1.39 -18.73
C GLU A 7 -1.15 2.70 -18.35
N GLU A 8 -2.48 2.77 -18.38
CA GLU A 8 -3.22 3.99 -18.02
C GLU A 8 -3.21 4.29 -16.51
N THR A 9 -3.02 3.27 -15.69
CA THR A 9 -3.06 3.39 -14.22
C THR A 9 -1.70 3.30 -13.56
N ALA A 10 -0.64 3.02 -14.34
CA ALA A 10 0.73 2.93 -13.87
C ALA A 10 1.14 4.24 -13.19
N LYS A 11 1.34 4.17 -11.86
CA LYS A 11 1.88 5.29 -11.09
C LYS A 11 3.38 5.06 -10.89
N GLY A 12 4.17 6.12 -11.03
CA GLY A 12 5.61 6.09 -10.73
C GLY A 12 5.94 5.92 -9.24
N ASP A 13 4.93 6.04 -8.37
CA ASP A 13 5.03 5.83 -6.92
C ASP A 13 4.75 4.36 -6.56
N ALA A 14 5.64 3.78 -5.76
CA ALA A 14 5.53 2.43 -5.20
C ALA A 14 4.61 2.34 -3.95
N GLY A 15 3.91 3.42 -3.59
CA GLY A 15 3.06 3.55 -2.42
C GLY A 15 1.58 3.20 -2.62
N PRO A 16 0.78 3.22 -1.54
CA PRO A 16 -0.67 3.03 -1.60
C PRO A 16 -1.36 4.14 -2.40
N ASP A 17 -2.46 3.81 -3.08
CA ASP A 17 -3.24 4.78 -3.85
C ASP A 17 -4.26 5.51 -2.97
N PHE A 18 -3.80 6.51 -2.19
CA PHE A 18 -4.66 7.23 -1.26
C PHE A 18 -5.75 8.05 -1.95
N ASP A 19 -5.52 8.54 -3.17
CA ASP A 19 -6.54 9.30 -3.90
C ASP A 19 -7.69 8.40 -4.33
N LEU A 20 -7.41 7.17 -4.74
CA LEU A 20 -8.45 6.19 -5.02
C LEU A 20 -9.28 5.87 -3.77
N ILE A 21 -8.64 5.74 -2.60
CA ILE A 21 -9.34 5.53 -1.33
C ILE A 21 -10.30 6.70 -1.04
N ARG A 22 -9.83 7.95 -1.19
CA ARG A 22 -10.64 9.16 -0.98
C ARG A 22 -11.83 9.23 -1.94
N GLN A 23 -11.62 8.88 -3.21
CA GLN A 23 -12.68 8.84 -4.21
C GLN A 23 -13.74 7.78 -3.85
N PHE A 24 -13.30 6.60 -3.43
CA PHE A 24 -14.21 5.50 -3.09
C PHE A 24 -15.00 5.74 -1.82
N ARG A 25 -14.49 6.54 -0.89
CA ARG A 25 -15.26 7.00 0.27
C ARG A 25 -16.55 7.73 -0.13
N GLY A 26 -16.55 8.41 -1.28
CA GLY A 26 -17.74 9.08 -1.83
C GLY A 26 -18.83 8.14 -2.35
N LEU A 27 -18.52 6.86 -2.59
CA LEU A 27 -19.44 5.89 -3.17
C LEU A 27 -20.46 5.32 -2.17
N SER A 28 -20.38 5.72 -0.89
CA SER A 28 -21.25 5.21 0.19
C SER A 28 -21.23 3.67 0.31
N ALA A 29 -20.10 3.05 -0.05
CA ALA A 29 -19.83 1.62 0.08
C ALA A 29 -18.76 1.39 1.15
N PHE A 30 -18.60 0.12 1.58
CA PHE A 30 -17.49 -0.27 2.45
C PHE A 30 -16.18 -0.23 1.66
N VAL A 31 -15.22 0.56 2.13
CA VAL A 31 -13.93 0.78 1.47
C VAL A 31 -12.84 -0.03 2.17
N MET A 32 -12.38 -1.10 1.53
CA MET A 32 -11.19 -1.85 1.95
C MET A 32 -9.95 -1.32 1.23
N ALA A 33 -8.98 -0.78 1.98
CA ALA A 33 -7.70 -0.40 1.41
C ALA A 33 -6.74 -1.59 1.35
N GLU A 34 -6.20 -1.89 0.17
CA GLU A 34 -5.29 -3.01 -0.05
C GLU A 34 -4.13 -2.61 -0.95
N GLY A 35 -2.92 -3.07 -0.61
CA GLY A 35 -1.75 -3.02 -1.49
C GLY A 35 -0.78 -1.90 -1.17
N ARG A 36 0.51 -2.26 -1.12
CA ARG A 36 1.65 -1.36 -0.85
C ARG A 36 1.60 -0.63 0.51
N LEU A 37 0.72 -1.07 1.42
CA LEU A 37 0.64 -0.63 2.83
C LEU A 37 1.77 -1.28 3.65
N ASN A 38 3.01 -0.96 3.33
CA ASN A 38 4.18 -1.69 3.83
C ASN A 38 4.63 -1.29 5.24
N THR A 39 4.02 -0.29 5.86
CA THR A 39 4.30 0.13 7.24
C THR A 39 3.01 0.37 8.02
N PRO A 40 3.06 0.29 9.36
CA PRO A 40 1.92 0.64 10.21
C PRO A 40 1.40 2.07 9.97
N GLU A 41 2.29 3.03 9.72
CA GLU A 41 1.94 4.44 9.48
C GLU A 41 1.15 4.61 8.18
N LEU A 42 1.50 3.86 7.13
CA LEU A 42 0.77 3.83 5.88
C LEU A 42 -0.61 3.18 6.04
N ALA A 43 -0.72 2.09 6.81
CA ALA A 43 -2.00 1.48 7.16
C ALA A 43 -2.91 2.48 7.91
N ALA A 44 -2.37 3.19 8.90
CA ALA A 44 -3.09 4.23 9.62
C ALA A 44 -3.48 5.41 8.71
N ALA A 45 -2.62 5.78 7.75
CA ALA A 45 -2.91 6.80 6.76
C ALA A 45 -4.06 6.41 5.84
N ALA A 46 -4.20 5.12 5.49
CA ALA A 46 -5.30 4.62 4.67
C ALA A 46 -6.65 4.74 5.40
N ILE A 47 -6.68 4.43 6.70
CA ILE A 47 -7.87 4.66 7.54
C ILE A 47 -8.20 6.15 7.59
N ARG A 48 -7.21 7.03 7.81
CA ARG A 48 -7.42 8.50 7.77
C ARG A 48 -7.88 9.00 6.40
N ALA A 49 -7.55 8.30 5.32
CA ALA A 49 -7.97 8.64 3.96
C ALA A 49 -9.43 8.21 3.65
N GLY A 50 -10.08 7.47 4.55
CA GLY A 50 -11.49 7.10 4.42
C GLY A 50 -11.75 5.60 4.21
N ALA A 51 -10.73 4.75 4.33
CA ALA A 51 -10.94 3.30 4.34
C ALA A 51 -11.60 2.84 5.66
N ASP A 52 -12.53 1.90 5.56
CA ASP A 52 -13.17 1.26 6.72
C ASP A 52 -12.30 0.11 7.27
N ALA A 53 -11.47 -0.51 6.43
CA ALA A 53 -10.50 -1.54 6.82
C ALA A 53 -9.26 -1.54 5.91
N VAL A 54 -8.22 -2.26 6.35
CA VAL A 54 -6.94 -2.39 5.65
C VAL A 54 -6.52 -3.86 5.53
N THR A 55 -6.07 -4.26 4.33
CA THR A 55 -5.45 -5.57 4.07
C THR A 55 -3.97 -5.38 3.79
N VAL A 56 -3.12 -6.02 4.61
CA VAL A 56 -1.65 -5.99 4.49
C VAL A 56 -1.13 -7.39 4.18
N GLY A 57 -0.40 -7.52 3.07
CA GLY A 57 0.20 -8.78 2.61
C GLY A 57 1.71 -8.79 2.77
N SER A 58 2.45 -8.31 1.75
CA SER A 58 3.91 -8.43 1.63
C SER A 58 4.69 -8.09 2.90
N ALA A 59 4.34 -7.01 3.60
CA ALA A 59 5.02 -6.58 4.82
C ALA A 59 4.84 -7.53 6.02
N LEU A 60 3.85 -8.44 5.99
CA LEU A 60 3.55 -9.37 7.10
C LEU A 60 3.82 -10.83 6.73
N THR A 61 3.48 -11.26 5.52
CA THR A 61 3.43 -12.70 5.18
C THR A 61 4.33 -13.11 4.01
N ARG A 62 5.17 -12.20 3.48
CA ARG A 62 6.18 -12.52 2.46
C ARG A 62 7.58 -12.24 3.01
N LEU A 63 8.07 -13.16 3.83
CA LEU A 63 9.32 -13.02 4.56
C LEU A 63 10.51 -12.72 3.63
N GLU A 64 10.52 -13.30 2.43
CA GLU A 64 11.60 -13.13 1.44
C GLU A 64 11.69 -11.68 0.96
N LEU A 65 10.54 -11.00 0.79
CA LEU A 65 10.51 -9.60 0.39
C LEU A 65 11.02 -8.69 1.50
N VAL A 66 10.52 -8.87 2.72
CA VAL A 66 10.92 -8.05 3.87
C VAL A 66 12.41 -8.26 4.15
N THR A 67 12.89 -9.51 4.15
CA THR A 67 14.33 -9.81 4.30
C THR A 67 15.15 -9.10 3.22
N GLY A 68 14.67 -9.09 1.98
CA GLY A 68 15.29 -8.35 0.88
C GLY A 68 15.41 -6.85 1.16
N TRP A 69 14.35 -6.20 1.64
CA TRP A 69 14.37 -4.77 1.98
C TRP A 69 15.46 -4.43 3.00
N PHE A 70 15.59 -5.25 4.05
CA PHE A 70 16.65 -5.08 5.05
C PHE A 70 18.05 -5.34 4.47
N ALA A 71 18.21 -6.41 3.68
CA ALA A 71 19.50 -6.74 3.08
C ALA A 71 20.00 -5.64 2.14
N ASP A 72 19.11 -5.06 1.33
CA ASP A 72 19.44 -3.97 0.43
C ASP A 72 19.80 -2.69 1.18
N ALA A 73 19.06 -2.35 2.24
CA ALA A 73 19.39 -1.21 3.10
C ALA A 73 20.77 -1.37 3.79
N VAL A 74 21.09 -2.58 4.28
CA VAL A 74 22.41 -2.86 4.89
C VAL A 74 23.54 -2.76 3.87
N ARG A 75 23.33 -3.25 2.64
CA ARG A 75 24.33 -3.14 1.57
C ARG A 75 24.55 -1.70 1.14
N GLY A 76 23.48 -0.91 0.99
CA GLY A 76 23.56 0.50 0.60
C GLY A 76 24.09 1.44 1.68
N GLY A 77 24.16 0.97 2.94
CA GLY A 77 24.77 1.70 4.04
C GLY A 77 26.29 1.52 4.19
N ARG A 78 26.94 0.79 3.27
CA ARG A 78 28.41 0.64 3.18
C ARG A 78 28.95 1.46 2.03
#